data_AF-A0A661JLB9-F1
#
_entry.id   AF-A0A661JLB9-F1
#
_cell.length_a   1.000
_cell.length_b   1.000
_cell.length_c   1.000
_cell.angle_alpha   90.00
_cell.angle_beta   90.00
_cell.angle_gamma   90.00
#
_symmetry.space_group_name_H-M   'P 1'
#
loop_
_entity.id
_entity.type
_entity.pdbx_description
1 polymer ?
#
loop_
_entity_poly.entity_id
_entity_poly.type
_entity_poly.pdbx_seq_one_letter_code
_entity_poly.pdbx_strand_id
1 'polypeptide(L)'
;LKLEARLGGFLESEGAFVKELKNCIEKMKNLNGYIERLKRKSEPKKFEKLTRLRLETIKTLNGALKEESDSEQEKSHLFESFGALILALEEVRSNLELARQ
;
A
#
# COMPACT_ATOMS: atom_id res chain seq x y z
N LEU A 1 7.77 3.71 -22.74
CA LEU A 1 8.06 2.26 -22.74
C LEU A 1 7.04 1.53 -21.87
N LYS A 2 6.70 0.25 -22.16
CA LYS A 2 5.77 -0.55 -21.34
C LYS A 2 6.17 -0.61 -19.86
N LEU A 3 7.48 -0.60 -19.59
CA LEU A 3 8.04 -0.58 -18.24
C LEU A 3 7.80 0.73 -17.48
N GLU A 4 7.90 1.88 -18.15
CA GLU A 4 7.61 3.18 -17.55
C GLU A 4 6.12 3.30 -17.17
N ALA A 5 5.23 2.78 -18.01
CA ALA A 5 3.80 2.70 -17.70
C ALA A 5 3.53 1.81 -16.47
N ARG A 6 4.24 0.66 -16.36
CA ARG A 6 4.15 -0.21 -15.18
C ARG A 6 4.70 0.44 -13.92
N LEU A 7 5.82 1.17 -14.02
CA LEU A 7 6.35 1.94 -12.90
C LEU A 7 5.37 3.03 -12.46
N GLY A 8 4.73 3.72 -13.41
CA GLY A 8 3.67 4.68 -13.13
C GLY A 8 2.51 4.07 -12.36
N GLY A 9 1.97 2.94 -12.83
CA GLY A 9 0.88 2.22 -12.15
C GLY A 9 1.23 1.81 -10.72
N PHE A 10 2.43 1.26 -10.51
CA PHE A 10 2.90 0.94 -9.16
C PHE A 10 2.98 2.18 -8.27
N LEU A 11 3.58 3.28 -8.75
CA LEU A 11 3.71 4.51 -7.95
C LEU A 11 2.36 5.14 -7.60
N GLU A 12 1.38 5.07 -8.51
CA GLU A 12 0.02 5.53 -8.26
C GLU A 12 -0.66 4.70 -7.17
N SER A 13 -0.63 3.37 -7.28
CA SER A 13 -1.20 2.46 -6.27
C SER A 13 -0.50 2.59 -4.91
N GLU A 14 0.83 2.68 -4.89
CA GLU A 14 1.59 2.89 -3.65
C GLU A 14 1.24 4.24 -3.01
N GLY A 15 1.03 5.27 -3.83
CA GLY A 15 0.55 6.58 -3.37
C GLY A 15 -0.83 6.53 -2.73
N ALA A 16 -1.75 5.75 -3.31
CA ALA A 16 -3.09 5.52 -2.76
C ALA A 16 -3.03 4.77 -1.42
N PHE A 17 -2.23 3.71 -1.35
CA PHE A 17 -1.98 2.98 -0.11
C PHE A 17 -1.44 3.89 1.01
N VAL A 18 -0.38 4.65 0.75
CA VAL A 18 0.22 5.56 1.73
C VAL A 18 -0.79 6.60 2.22
N LYS A 19 -1.68 7.08 1.33
CA LYS A 19 -2.73 8.03 1.70
C LYS A 19 -3.75 7.40 2.66
N GLU A 20 -4.26 6.20 2.37
CA GLU A 20 -5.20 5.52 3.25
C GLU A 20 -4.55 5.10 4.58
N LEU A 21 -3.28 4.69 4.56
CA LEU A 21 -2.54 4.38 5.78
C LEU A 21 -2.39 5.60 6.69
N LYS A 22 -2.10 6.78 6.13
CA LYS A 22 -2.08 8.04 6.89
C LYS A 22 -3.44 8.36 7.52
N ASN A 23 -4.52 8.19 6.76
CA ASN A 23 -5.89 8.37 7.27
C ASN A 23 -6.19 7.40 8.43
N CYS A 24 -5.81 6.13 8.28
CA CYS A 24 -5.93 5.12 9.33
C CYS A 24 -5.17 5.50 10.62
N ILE A 25 -3.93 5.98 10.50
CA ILE A 25 -3.12 6.46 11.63
C ILE A 25 -3.82 7.60 12.36
N GLU A 26 -4.40 8.57 11.64
CA GLU A 26 -5.14 9.67 12.25
C GLU A 26 -6.39 9.18 13.00
N LYS A 27 -7.11 8.18 12.47
CA LYS A 27 -8.23 7.55 13.20
C LYS A 27 -7.76 6.82 14.45
N MET A 28 -6.66 6.08 14.39
CA MET A 28 -6.06 5.43 15.56
C MET A 28 -5.63 6.43 16.63
N LYS A 29 -5.00 7.55 16.26
CA LYS A 29 -4.65 8.64 17.20
C LYS A 29 -5.87 9.20 17.90
N ASN A 30 -6.95 9.46 17.15
CA ASN A 30 -8.21 9.97 17.70
C ASN A 30 -8.86 8.98 18.68
N LEU A 31 -8.90 7.69 18.31
CA LEU A 31 -9.39 6.62 19.18
C LEU A 31 -8.55 6.54 20.47
N ASN A 32 -7.23 6.51 20.34
CA ASN A 32 -6.32 6.46 21.48
C ASN A 32 -6.50 7.66 22.42
N GLY A 33 -6.58 8.87 21.86
CA GLY A 33 -6.82 10.09 22.64
C GLY A 33 -8.16 10.04 23.39
N TYR A 34 -9.19 9.43 22.81
CA TYR A 34 -10.47 9.23 23.50
C TYR A 34 -10.35 8.21 24.64
N ILE A 35 -9.67 7.08 24.41
CA ILE A 35 -9.42 6.06 25.44
C ILE A 35 -8.65 6.66 26.63
N GLU A 36 -7.63 7.47 26.38
CA GLU A 36 -6.85 8.11 27.43
C GLU A 36 -7.68 9.08 28.29
N ARG A 37 -8.60 9.85 27.69
CA ARG A 37 -9.53 10.71 28.45
C ARG A 37 -10.50 9.90 29.32
N LEU A 38 -10.97 8.76 28.82
CA LEU A 38 -11.81 7.85 29.61
C LEU A 38 -11.06 7.26 30.80
N LYS A 39 -9.79 6.85 30.62
CA LYS A 39 -8.93 6.34 31.72
C LYS A 39 -8.72 7.39 32.81
N ARG A 40 -8.50 8.65 32.42
CA ARG A 40 -8.32 9.78 33.35
C ARG A 40 -9.61 10.25 34.03
N LYS A 41 -10.75 9.58 33.78
CA LYS A 41 -12.10 9.97 34.26
C LYS A 41 -12.48 11.40 33.87
N SER A 42 -11.87 11.95 32.82
CA SER A 42 -12.06 13.34 32.39
C SER A 42 -13.25 13.53 31.44
N GLU A 43 -13.84 12.43 30.96
CA GLU A 43 -15.00 12.44 30.07
C GLU A 43 -16.02 11.39 30.55
N PRO A 44 -17.33 11.66 30.51
CA PRO A 44 -18.34 10.64 30.81
C PRO A 44 -18.16 9.42 29.91
N LYS A 45 -18.34 8.20 30.45
CA LYS A 45 -18.24 6.96 29.67
C LYS A 45 -19.35 6.90 28.62
N LYS A 46 -19.09 7.42 27.42
CA LYS A 46 -19.97 7.34 26.26
C LYS A 46 -19.55 6.16 25.38
N PHE A 47 -20.02 4.96 25.74
CA PHE A 47 -19.71 3.73 25.01
C PHE A 47 -20.06 3.81 23.52
N GLU A 48 -21.13 4.50 23.13
CA GLU A 48 -21.48 4.72 21.72
C GLU A 48 -20.37 5.44 20.94
N LYS A 49 -19.77 6.49 21.52
CA LYS A 49 -18.67 7.23 20.89
C LYS A 49 -17.43 6.34 20.76
N LEU A 50 -17.13 5.52 21.77
CA LEU A 50 -16.03 4.56 21.70
C LEU A 50 -16.26 3.55 20.56
N THR A 51 -17.45 2.96 20.49
CA THR A 51 -17.83 1.99 19.48
C THR A 51 -17.75 2.58 18.07
N ARG A 52 -18.22 3.83 17.89
CA ARG A 52 -18.13 4.54 16.61
C ARG A 52 -16.68 4.76 16.18
N LEU A 53 -15.83 5.27 17.08
CA LEU A 53 -14.41 5.50 16.79
C LEU A 53 -13.66 4.20 16.45
N ARG A 54 -13.99 3.10 17.16
CA ARG A 54 -13.44 1.77 16.84
C ARG A 54 -13.86 1.33 15.44
N LEU A 55 -15.15 1.45 15.11
CA LEU A 55 -15.65 1.06 13.79
C LEU A 55 -15.04 1.89 12.66
N GLU A 56 -14.93 3.21 12.84
CA GLU A 56 -14.26 4.09 11.88
C GLU A 56 -12.80 3.66 11.65
N THR A 57 -12.06 3.38 12.73
CA THR A 57 -10.66 2.94 12.65
C THR A 57 -10.52 1.61 11.91
N ILE A 58 -11.41 0.65 12.19
CA ILE A 58 -11.42 -0.64 11.50
C ILE A 58 -11.71 -0.46 10.01
N LYS A 59 -12.67 0.40 9.65
CA LYS A 59 -12.99 0.68 8.25
C LYS A 59 -11.82 1.30 7.51
N THR A 60 -11.13 2.27 8.11
CA THR A 60 -9.94 2.88 7.48
C THR A 60 -8.76 1.91 7.39
N LEU A 61 -8.60 1.01 8.37
CA LEU A 61 -7.58 -0.04 8.29
C LEU A 61 -7.88 -1.00 7.14
N ASN A 62 -9.12 -1.46 7.02
CA ASN A 62 -9.54 -2.33 5.93
C ASN A 62 -9.35 -1.65 4.56
N GLY A 63 -9.62 -0.35 4.47
CA GLY A 63 -9.33 0.44 3.27
C GLY A 63 -7.84 0.44 2.92
N ALA A 64 -6.98 0.76 3.89
CA ALA A 64 -5.53 0.75 3.68
C ALA A 64 -4.99 -0.61 3.25
N LEU A 65 -5.45 -1.70 3.88
CA LEU A 65 -5.03 -3.07 3.51
C LEU A 65 -5.49 -3.48 2.11
N LYS A 66 -6.64 -2.96 1.65
CA LYS A 66 -7.09 -3.20 0.28
C LYS A 66 -6.18 -2.51 -0.73
N GLU A 67 -5.84 -1.24 -0.49
CA GLU A 67 -4.92 -0.50 -1.36
C GLU A 67 -3.50 -1.09 -1.33
N GLU A 68 -3.05 -1.63 -0.19
CA GLU A 68 -1.79 -2.37 -0.07
C GLU A 68 -1.77 -3.58 -1.01
N SER A 69 -2.85 -4.37 -1.01
CA SER A 69 -2.98 -5.52 -1.92
C SER A 69 -2.91 -5.11 -3.40
N ASP A 70 -3.56 -3.99 -3.77
CA ASP A 70 -3.53 -3.48 -5.13
C ASP A 70 -2.11 -2.99 -5.51
N SER A 71 -1.40 -2.35 -4.57
CA SER A 71 0.00 -1.93 -4.77
C SER A 71 0.95 -3.12 -4.90
N GLU A 72 0.81 -4.16 -4.06
CA GLU A 72 1.62 -5.38 -4.16
C GLU A 72 1.43 -6.08 -5.50
N GLN A 73 0.20 -6.08 -6.03
CA GLN A 73 -0.09 -6.64 -7.34
C GLN A 73 0.65 -5.88 -8.46
N GLU A 74 0.58 -4.54 -8.47
CA GLU A 74 1.31 -3.75 -9.48
C GLU A 74 2.83 -3.86 -9.32
N LYS A 75 3.33 -4.00 -8.09
CA LYS A 75 4.74 -4.28 -7.82
C LYS A 75 5.19 -5.61 -8.42
N SER A 76 4.37 -6.66 -8.32
CA SER A 76 4.63 -7.95 -8.97
C SER A 76 4.72 -7.80 -10.48
N HIS A 77 3.73 -7.13 -11.10
CA HIS A 77 3.74 -6.86 -12.55
C HIS A 77 4.98 -6.08 -13.01
N LEU A 78 5.44 -5.12 -12.19
CA LEU A 78 6.65 -4.35 -12.46
C LEU A 78 7.89 -5.25 -12.43
N PHE A 79 8.04 -6.12 -11.44
CA PHE A 79 9.16 -7.06 -11.34
C PHE A 79 9.16 -8.11 -12.44
N GLU A 80 8.00 -8.65 -12.81
CA GLU A 80 7.86 -9.53 -13.98
C GLU A 80 8.34 -8.83 -15.26
N SER A 81 7.99 -7.55 -15.42
CA SER A 81 8.42 -6.75 -16.58
C SER A 81 9.94 -6.53 -16.60
N PHE A 82 10.56 -6.29 -15.45
CA PHE A 82 12.03 -6.23 -15.34
C PHE A 82 12.69 -7.55 -15.68
N GLY A 83 12.18 -8.66 -15.14
CA GLY A 83 12.69 -10.00 -15.43
C GLY A 83 12.64 -10.32 -16.92
N ALA A 84 11.50 -10.06 -17.57
CA ALA A 84 11.35 -10.25 -19.01
C ALA A 84 12.33 -9.40 -19.83
N LEU A 85 12.58 -8.15 -19.42
CA LEU A 85 13.55 -7.29 -20.10
C LEU A 85 14.98 -7.82 -19.99
N ILE A 86 15.39 -8.25 -18.80
CA ILE A 86 16.73 -8.81 -18.56
C ILE A 86 16.93 -10.08 -19.38
N LEU A 87 15.92 -10.97 -19.41
CA LEU A 87 15.96 -12.19 -20.22
C LEU A 87 16.10 -11.87 -21.71
N ALA A 88 15.32 -10.91 -22.23
CA ALA A 88 15.42 -10.52 -23.63
C ALA A 88 16.81 -9.94 -23.98
N LEU A 89 17.41 -9.17 -23.08
CA LEU A 89 18.78 -8.66 -23.26
C LEU A 89 19.81 -9.80 -23.29
N GLU A 90 19.63 -10.80 -22.43
CA GLU A 90 20.49 -11.98 -22.36
C GLU A 90 20.39 -12.84 -23.64
N GLU A 91 19.17 -13.05 -24.15
CA GLU A 91 18.93 -13.75 -25.42
C GLU A 91 19.62 -13.04 -26.58
N VAL A 92 19.49 -11.71 -26.66
CA VAL A 92 20.17 -10.90 -27.70
C VAL A 92 21.69 -11.03 -27.57
N ARG A 93 22.23 -10.94 -26.35
CA ARG A 93 23.66 -11.13 -26.10
C ARG A 93 24.16 -12.48 -26.58
N SER A 94 23.48 -13.56 -26.19
CA SER A 94 23.85 -14.93 -26.54
C SER A 94 23.82 -15.16 -28.05
N ASN A 95 22.80 -14.65 -28.74
CA ASN A 95 22.70 -14.73 -30.20
C ASN A 95 23.84 -13.99 -30.91
N LEU A 96 24.26 -12.83 -30.40
CA LEU A 96 25.39 -12.08 -30.95
C LEU A 96 26.74 -12.78 -30.75
N GLU A 97 26.89 -13.55 -29.66
CA GLU A 97 28.09 -14.37 -29.43
C GLU A 97 28.15 -15.56 -30.39
N LEU A 98 27.03 -16.24 -30.61
CA LEU A 98 26.93 -17.35 -31.57
C LEU A 98 27.21 -16.89 -33.01
N ALA A 99 26.74 -15.71 -33.41
CA ALA A 99 26.97 -15.17 -34.75
C ALA A 99 28.44 -14.77 -35.04
N ARG A 100 29.31 -14.76 -34.01
CA ARG A 100 30.74 -14.46 -34.13
C ARG A 100 31.63 -15.69 -34.24
N GLN A 101 31.07 -16.89 -34.06
CA GLN A 101 31.75 -18.18 -34.23
C GLN A 101 31.55 -18.71 -35.64
#